data_AF-A0A916CLV6-F1
#
_entry.id   AF-A0A916CLV6-F1
#
_cell.length_a   1.000
_cell.length_b   1.000
_cell.length_c   1.000
_cell.angle_alpha   90.00
_cell.angle_beta   90.00
_cell.angle_gamma   90.00
#
_symmetry.space_group_name_H-M   'P 1'
#
loop_
_entity.id
_entity.type
_entity.pdbx_description
1 polymer ?
#
loop_
_entity_poly.entity_id
_entity_poly.type
_entity_poly.pdbx_seq_one_letter_code
_entity_poly.pdbx_strand_id
1 'polypeptide(L)'
;MDPQTVFCPNLDCPASGQIGKGNIHVHSLKERRYLCAVCHKTFAETKGTVFFRLHSDTDQVTLVLALLAHGCPVCAIVFAFGLDERTVRDWEQRAGRHSEQVHQHLVQQPRDLGQVQADEIRGKMQTAVVWLAMALHVSTRLWLGATVSDRRDETVLTELMQKVRACALCRPLLFCVDGFRAYLGAIHTVFREPVPTRRLGRPRLRPWDDIHIAQVVKQYAHGHVLGVMRRIVQGTEPRSTAWYKLLRVTE
;
A
#
# COMPACT_ATOMS: atom_id res chain seq x y z
N MET A 1 15.46 -17.56 -18.36
CA MET A 1 14.23 -18.37 -18.50
C MET A 1 14.30 -19.59 -17.61
N ASP A 2 13.51 -19.60 -16.53
CA ASP A 2 13.30 -20.77 -15.69
C ASP A 2 11.78 -21.08 -15.65
N PRO A 3 11.32 -22.19 -16.26
CA PRO A 3 9.90 -22.54 -16.27
C PRO A 3 9.36 -22.92 -14.88
N GLN A 4 10.21 -23.21 -13.90
CA GLN A 4 9.77 -23.61 -12.55
C GLN A 4 9.29 -22.43 -11.70
N THR A 5 9.67 -21.20 -12.05
CA THR A 5 9.34 -19.97 -11.30
C THR A 5 8.13 -19.22 -11.85
N VAL A 6 7.54 -19.69 -12.96
CA VAL A 6 6.42 -19.04 -13.65
C VAL A 6 5.17 -19.91 -13.65
N PHE A 7 4.02 -19.27 -13.88
CA PHE A 7 2.71 -19.93 -14.00
C PHE A 7 2.01 -19.49 -15.29
N CYS A 8 0.94 -20.20 -15.66
CA CYS A 8 0.16 -19.84 -16.85
C CYS A 8 -0.67 -18.55 -16.60
N PRO A 9 -0.45 -17.46 -17.35
CA PRO A 9 -1.16 -16.20 -17.13
C PRO A 9 -2.60 -16.19 -17.69
N ASN A 10 -3.04 -17.29 -18.33
CA ASN A 10 -4.41 -17.43 -18.82
C ASN A 10 -5.34 -17.76 -17.64
N LEU A 11 -6.16 -16.81 -17.20
CA LEU A 11 -7.05 -16.98 -16.03
C LEU A 11 -8.05 -18.13 -16.21
N ASP A 12 -8.42 -18.46 -17.44
CA ASP A 12 -9.31 -19.59 -17.75
C ASP A 12 -8.60 -20.96 -17.74
N CYS A 13 -7.27 -20.98 -17.53
CA CYS A 13 -6.51 -22.22 -17.50
C CYS A 13 -6.50 -22.81 -16.09
N PRO A 14 -6.76 -24.12 -15.91
CA PRO A 14 -6.62 -24.79 -14.62
C PRO A 14 -5.20 -24.69 -14.02
N ALA A 15 -4.17 -24.53 -14.85
CA ALA A 15 -2.78 -24.33 -14.40
C ALA A 15 -2.44 -22.88 -14.03
N SER A 16 -3.41 -21.95 -14.06
CA SER A 16 -3.17 -20.56 -13.65
C SER A 16 -2.86 -20.48 -12.16
N GLY A 17 -1.91 -19.63 -11.79
CA GLY A 17 -1.41 -19.48 -10.42
C GLY A 17 -0.58 -20.66 -9.88
N GLN A 18 -0.40 -21.74 -10.63
CA GLN A 18 0.35 -22.92 -10.20
C GLN A 18 1.82 -22.84 -10.63
N ILE A 19 2.72 -22.61 -9.69
CA ILE A 19 4.17 -22.53 -9.90
C ILE A 19 4.81 -23.89 -9.61
N GLY A 20 5.86 -24.26 -10.35
CA GLY A 20 6.67 -25.46 -10.07
C GLY A 20 5.99 -26.81 -10.34
N LYS A 21 4.85 -26.85 -11.04
CA LYS A 21 4.09 -28.09 -11.32
C LYS A 21 4.50 -28.82 -12.59
N GLY A 22 5.56 -28.37 -13.28
CA GLY A 22 6.01 -28.96 -14.54
C GLY A 22 5.10 -28.71 -15.75
N ASN A 23 4.06 -27.87 -15.59
CA ASN A 23 3.08 -27.56 -16.63
C ASN A 23 3.54 -26.49 -17.64
N ILE A 24 4.70 -25.88 -17.41
CA ILE A 24 5.26 -24.81 -18.23
C ILE A 24 6.56 -25.27 -18.85
N HIS A 25 6.73 -25.01 -20.15
CA HIS A 25 7.93 -25.36 -20.90
C HIS A 25 8.47 -24.14 -21.65
N VAL A 26 9.76 -24.14 -21.96
CA VAL A 26 10.35 -23.12 -22.84
C VAL A 26 9.88 -23.40 -24.27
N HIS A 27 9.17 -22.44 -24.87
CA HIS A 27 8.71 -22.51 -26.25
C HIS A 27 9.76 -21.94 -27.22
N SER A 28 10.37 -20.80 -26.85
CA SER A 28 11.39 -20.15 -27.65
C SER A 28 12.34 -19.39 -26.74
N LEU A 29 13.63 -19.74 -26.79
CA LEU A 29 14.69 -18.99 -26.11
C LEU A 29 14.93 -17.63 -26.79
N LYS A 30 14.89 -17.59 -28.14
CA LYS A 30 15.10 -16.37 -28.93
C LYS A 30 14.02 -15.31 -28.64
N GLU A 31 12.76 -15.72 -28.68
CA GLU A 31 11.61 -14.83 -28.43
C GLU A 31 11.26 -14.71 -26.94
N ARG A 32 12.02 -15.39 -26.08
CA ARG A 32 11.80 -15.48 -24.62
C ARG A 32 10.35 -15.83 -24.27
N ARG A 33 9.81 -16.91 -24.84
CA ARG A 33 8.42 -17.36 -24.65
C ARG A 33 8.33 -18.73 -23.97
N TYR A 34 7.34 -18.87 -23.09
CA TYR A 34 6.92 -20.13 -22.51
C TYR A 34 5.67 -20.67 -23.21
N LEU A 35 5.44 -21.99 -23.08
CA LEU A 35 4.24 -22.71 -23.48
C LEU A 35 3.63 -23.38 -22.23
N CYS A 36 2.32 -23.22 -22.05
CA CYS A 36 1.58 -24.02 -21.06
C CYS A 36 1.13 -25.33 -21.70
N ALA A 37 1.46 -26.47 -21.09
CA ALA A 37 1.05 -27.80 -21.55
C ALA A 37 -0.47 -28.06 -21.39
N VAL A 38 -1.15 -27.33 -20.50
CA VAL A 38 -2.57 -27.55 -20.18
C VAL A 38 -3.49 -26.81 -21.15
N CYS A 39 -3.23 -25.54 -21.46
CA CYS A 39 -4.06 -24.77 -22.39
C CYS A 39 -3.43 -24.51 -23.76
N HIS A 40 -2.21 -25.02 -23.99
CA HIS A 40 -1.43 -24.87 -25.23
C HIS A 40 -1.18 -23.43 -25.69
N LYS A 41 -1.44 -22.43 -24.84
CA LYS A 41 -1.16 -21.03 -25.12
C LYS A 41 0.29 -20.71 -24.78
N THR A 42 0.92 -19.86 -25.59
CA THR A 42 2.25 -19.32 -25.32
C THR A 42 2.17 -17.93 -24.69
N PHE A 43 3.15 -17.59 -23.87
CA PHE A 43 3.25 -16.26 -23.25
C PHE A 43 4.70 -15.82 -23.13
N ALA A 44 4.93 -14.51 -23.12
CA ALA A 44 6.27 -13.95 -22.95
C ALA A 44 6.77 -14.16 -21.52
N GLU A 45 8.09 -14.33 -21.34
CA GLU A 45 8.74 -14.43 -20.03
C GLU A 45 8.46 -13.20 -19.16
N THR A 46 8.37 -12.03 -19.78
CA THR A 46 8.08 -10.76 -19.10
C THR A 46 6.60 -10.57 -18.79
N LYS A 47 5.71 -11.50 -19.16
CA LYS A 47 4.27 -11.36 -18.90
C LYS A 47 4.03 -11.30 -17.39
N GLY A 48 3.28 -10.28 -16.97
CA GLY A 48 3.01 -10.03 -15.55
C GLY A 48 4.09 -9.23 -14.83
N THR A 49 5.12 -8.75 -15.53
CA THR A 49 6.15 -7.87 -14.96
C THR A 49 6.09 -6.46 -15.56
N VAL A 50 6.83 -5.54 -14.95
CA VAL A 50 7.02 -4.18 -15.47
C VAL A 50 7.67 -4.15 -16.87
N PHE A 51 8.29 -5.24 -17.32
CA PHE A 51 9.00 -5.31 -18.60
C PHE A 51 8.14 -5.84 -19.77
N PHE A 52 6.90 -6.29 -19.54
CA PHE A 52 6.06 -6.87 -20.59
C PHE A 52 5.86 -5.93 -21.81
N ARG A 53 6.22 -6.32 -23.03
CA ARG A 53 6.11 -5.45 -24.23
C ARG A 53 6.97 -4.18 -24.19
N LEU A 54 7.99 -4.10 -23.32
CA LEU A 54 9.04 -3.10 -23.48
C LEU A 54 10.04 -3.59 -24.51
N HIS A 55 10.42 -2.70 -25.44
CA HIS A 55 11.50 -2.92 -26.38
C HIS A 55 12.84 -2.37 -25.88
N SER A 56 12.80 -1.58 -24.80
CA SER A 56 13.96 -1.01 -24.15
C SER A 56 14.72 -2.05 -23.34
N ASP A 57 16.02 -1.85 -23.21
CA ASP A 57 16.89 -2.69 -22.40
C ASP A 57 16.44 -2.71 -20.93
N THR A 58 16.38 -3.91 -20.33
CA THR A 58 15.83 -4.08 -18.98
C THR A 58 16.73 -3.46 -17.91
N ASP A 59 18.04 -3.43 -18.12
CA ASP A 59 18.99 -2.90 -17.15
C ASP A 59 18.91 -1.37 -17.14
N GLN A 60 18.80 -0.76 -18.32
CA GLN A 60 18.55 0.68 -18.44
C GLN A 60 17.23 1.09 -17.78
N VAL A 61 16.13 0.37 -18.05
CA VAL A 61 14.81 0.65 -17.42
C VAL A 61 14.91 0.53 -15.91
N THR A 62 15.57 -0.53 -15.40
CA THR A 62 15.74 -0.76 -13.96
C THR A 62 16.52 0.36 -13.30
N LEU A 63 17.62 0.80 -13.92
CA LEU A 63 18.44 1.91 -13.41
C LEU A 63 17.66 3.23 -13.38
N VAL A 64 16.91 3.54 -14.43
CA VAL A 64 16.05 4.74 -14.49
C VAL A 64 14.99 4.72 -13.38
N LEU A 65 14.32 3.58 -13.18
CA LEU A 65 13.33 3.44 -12.11
C LEU A 65 13.95 3.58 -10.72
N ALA A 66 15.17 3.05 -10.51
CA ALA A 66 15.89 3.22 -9.26
C ALA A 66 16.22 4.71 -9.01
N LEU A 67 16.72 5.42 -10.02
CA LEU A 67 17.02 6.85 -9.93
C LEU A 67 15.78 7.68 -9.56
N LEU A 68 14.63 7.38 -10.20
CA LEU A 68 13.35 8.02 -9.86
C LEU A 68 12.95 7.75 -8.40
N ALA A 69 13.08 6.50 -7.94
CA ALA A 69 12.76 6.12 -6.56
C ALA A 69 13.66 6.83 -5.53
N HIS A 70 14.90 7.18 -5.92
CA HIS A 70 15.82 7.96 -5.11
C HIS A 70 15.66 9.49 -5.26
N GLY A 71 14.65 9.95 -6.00
CA GLY A 71 14.33 11.37 -6.14
C GLY A 71 15.14 12.12 -7.19
N CYS A 72 15.79 11.41 -8.13
CA CYS A 72 16.48 12.05 -9.24
C CYS A 72 15.48 12.78 -10.16
N PRO A 73 15.70 14.07 -10.50
CA PRO A 73 14.80 14.81 -11.38
C PRO A 73 14.71 14.17 -12.78
N VAL A 74 13.49 14.11 -13.33
CA VAL A 74 13.23 13.53 -14.66
C VAL A 74 14.10 14.18 -15.76
N CYS A 75 14.29 15.50 -15.70
CA CYS A 75 15.14 16.22 -16.65
C CYS A 75 16.61 15.77 -16.61
N ALA A 76 17.13 15.44 -15.43
CA ALA A 76 18.50 14.92 -15.28
C ALA A 76 18.62 13.51 -15.88
N ILE A 77 17.60 12.68 -15.72
CA ILE A 77 17.54 11.34 -16.33
C ILE A 77 17.47 11.44 -17.85
N VAL A 78 16.56 12.28 -18.38
CA VAL A 78 16.41 12.55 -19.81
C VAL A 78 17.75 12.98 -20.42
N PHE A 79 18.44 13.93 -19.75
CA PHE A 79 19.75 14.40 -20.19
C PHE A 79 20.81 13.30 -20.14
N ALA A 80 20.92 12.56 -19.03
CA ALA A 80 21.97 11.57 -18.82
C ALA A 80 21.86 10.35 -19.76
N PHE A 81 20.64 9.95 -20.10
CA PHE A 81 20.37 8.73 -20.88
C PHE A 81 19.89 9.00 -22.31
N GLY A 82 19.73 10.27 -22.72
CA GLY A 82 19.24 10.64 -24.05
C GLY A 82 17.82 10.13 -24.33
N LEU A 83 16.98 10.01 -23.30
CA LEU A 83 15.62 9.47 -23.39
C LEU A 83 14.60 10.58 -23.63
N ASP A 84 13.48 10.25 -24.28
CA ASP A 84 12.31 11.14 -24.31
C ASP A 84 11.65 11.19 -22.92
N GLU A 85 11.25 12.38 -22.46
CA GLU A 85 10.60 12.55 -21.16
C GLU A 85 9.34 11.68 -21.02
N ARG A 86 8.56 11.53 -22.10
CA ARG A 86 7.33 10.73 -22.11
C ARG A 86 7.64 9.26 -21.89
N THR A 87 8.79 8.77 -22.37
CA THR A 87 9.25 7.41 -22.13
C THR A 87 9.57 7.17 -20.66
N VAL A 88 10.30 8.09 -20.03
CA VAL A 88 10.61 8.00 -18.58
C VAL A 88 9.31 8.01 -17.76
N ARG A 89 8.36 8.88 -18.11
CA ARG A 89 7.06 8.97 -17.45
C ARG A 89 6.20 7.73 -17.65
N ASP A 90 6.21 7.11 -18.83
CA ASP A 90 5.50 5.85 -19.07
C ASP A 90 6.07 4.73 -18.19
N TRP A 91 7.41 4.62 -18.10
CA TRP A 91 8.06 3.65 -17.23
C TRP A 91 7.71 3.86 -15.76
N GLU A 92 7.75 5.11 -15.29
CA GLU A 92 7.34 5.48 -13.93
C GLU A 92 5.91 5.04 -13.63
N GLN A 93 4.94 5.44 -14.46
CA GLN A 93 3.54 5.09 -14.26
C GLN A 93 3.31 3.58 -14.26
N ARG A 94 4.00 2.89 -15.15
CA ARG A 94 3.93 1.45 -15.29
C ARG A 94 4.49 0.74 -14.06
N ALA A 95 5.63 1.19 -13.55
CA ALA A 95 6.21 0.71 -12.32
C ALA A 95 5.27 0.99 -11.13
N GLY A 96 4.68 2.19 -11.06
CA GLY A 96 3.70 2.56 -10.03
C GLY A 96 2.50 1.62 -9.99
N ARG A 97 1.86 1.34 -11.15
CA ARG A 97 0.75 0.38 -11.25
C ARG A 97 1.14 -1.03 -10.80
N HIS A 98 2.33 -1.48 -11.21
CA HIS A 98 2.83 -2.80 -10.82
C HIS A 98 3.12 -2.85 -9.30
N SER A 99 3.74 -1.83 -8.74
CA SER A 99 4.01 -1.71 -7.30
C SER A 99 2.73 -1.70 -6.48
N GLU A 100 1.66 -1.05 -6.96
CA GLU A 100 0.36 -1.09 -6.30
C GLU A 100 -0.21 -2.53 -6.27
N GLN A 101 -0.15 -3.26 -7.39
CA GLN A 101 -0.61 -4.65 -7.45
C GLN A 101 0.19 -5.56 -6.51
N VAL A 102 1.51 -5.40 -6.49
CA VAL A 102 2.40 -6.13 -5.57
C VAL A 102 2.05 -5.82 -4.11
N HIS A 103 1.81 -4.54 -3.78
CA HIS A 103 1.42 -4.13 -2.44
C HIS A 103 0.07 -4.70 -2.03
N GLN A 104 -0.94 -4.67 -2.91
CA GLN A 104 -2.24 -5.29 -2.68
C GLN A 104 -2.11 -6.80 -2.44
N HIS A 105 -1.28 -7.49 -3.23
CA HIS A 105 -1.11 -8.93 -3.09
C HIS A 105 -0.35 -9.33 -1.82
N LEU A 106 0.78 -8.69 -1.51
CA LEU A 106 1.68 -9.10 -0.42
C LEU A 106 1.35 -8.45 0.92
N VAL A 107 0.94 -7.18 0.91
CA VAL A 107 0.76 -6.38 2.13
C VAL A 107 -0.67 -6.38 2.60
N GLN A 108 -1.66 -6.26 1.71
CA GLN A 108 -3.09 -6.24 2.08
C GLN A 108 -3.64 -7.65 2.36
N GLN A 109 -2.96 -8.35 3.27
CA GLN A 109 -3.35 -9.65 3.80
C GLN A 109 -3.59 -9.54 5.32
N PRO A 110 -4.69 -10.12 5.85
CA PRO A 110 -5.02 -10.03 7.26
C PRO A 110 -3.95 -10.59 8.18
N ARG A 111 -3.58 -9.82 9.21
CA ARG A 111 -2.66 -10.22 10.28
C ARG A 111 -3.03 -9.52 11.60
N ASP A 112 -2.48 -10.00 12.70
CA ASP A 112 -2.61 -9.30 13.98
C ASP A 112 -1.67 -8.10 13.97
N LEU A 113 -2.26 -6.90 13.97
CA LEU A 113 -1.51 -5.65 13.84
C LEU A 113 -1.07 -5.10 15.19
N GLY A 114 -1.82 -5.33 16.28
CA GLY A 114 -1.58 -4.73 17.60
C GLY A 114 -1.63 -3.19 17.64
N GLN A 115 -0.71 -2.51 16.95
CA GLN A 115 -0.61 -1.05 16.84
C GLN A 115 -0.41 -0.58 15.39
N VAL A 116 -1.23 0.38 14.97
CA VAL A 116 -1.10 1.12 13.71
C VAL A 116 -0.87 2.59 13.99
N GLN A 117 0.15 3.17 13.36
CA GLN A 117 0.34 4.61 13.31
C GLN A 117 -0.16 5.13 11.97
N ALA A 118 -0.97 6.18 11.96
CA ALA A 118 -1.34 6.87 10.73
C ALA A 118 -1.10 8.37 10.86
N ASP A 119 -0.64 8.97 9.77
CA ASP A 119 -0.33 10.40 9.68
C ASP A 119 -0.57 10.89 8.25
N GLU A 120 -0.57 12.20 8.05
CA GLU A 120 -0.66 12.81 6.73
C GLU A 120 0.42 13.85 6.47
N ILE A 121 0.87 13.89 5.23
CA ILE A 121 1.93 14.78 4.75
C ILE A 121 1.35 15.74 3.74
N ARG A 122 1.60 17.04 3.96
CA ARG A 122 1.27 18.10 3.01
C ARG A 122 2.37 18.22 1.95
N GLY A 123 2.05 17.87 0.71
CA GLY A 123 2.91 18.10 -0.45
C GLY A 123 2.54 19.38 -1.19
N LYS A 124 3.52 20.26 -1.46
CA LYS A 124 3.32 21.43 -2.35
C LYS A 124 3.84 21.09 -3.74
N MET A 125 2.96 21.12 -4.73
CA MET A 125 3.29 21.04 -6.15
C MET A 125 3.28 22.45 -6.76
N GLN A 126 3.70 22.59 -8.02
CA GLN A 126 3.76 23.90 -8.69
C GLN A 126 2.40 24.61 -8.73
N THR A 127 1.32 23.87 -8.95
CA THR A 127 -0.03 24.42 -9.13
C THR A 127 -1.06 23.93 -8.10
N ALA A 128 -0.65 23.06 -7.16
CA ALA A 128 -1.58 22.41 -6.24
C ALA A 128 -0.92 22.09 -4.89
N VAL A 129 -1.77 21.88 -3.89
CA VAL A 129 -1.39 21.24 -2.64
C VAL A 129 -2.05 19.87 -2.62
N VAL A 130 -1.27 18.84 -2.29
CA VAL A 130 -1.75 17.47 -2.12
C VAL A 130 -1.50 17.01 -0.70
N TRP A 131 -2.32 16.06 -0.26
CA TRP A 131 -2.24 15.42 1.03
C TRP A 131 -2.03 13.93 0.82
N LEU A 132 -0.93 13.42 1.36
CA LEU A 132 -0.57 12.00 1.36
C LEU A 132 -0.86 11.46 2.75
N ALA A 133 -1.92 10.68 2.91
CA ALA A 133 -2.22 9.99 4.17
C ALA A 133 -1.65 8.57 4.11
N MET A 134 -0.95 8.15 5.17
CA MET A 134 -0.23 6.88 5.22
C MET A 134 -0.43 6.17 6.56
N ALA A 135 -0.35 4.85 6.55
CA ALA A 135 -0.46 4.02 7.75
C ALA A 135 0.68 3.00 7.84
N LEU A 136 1.23 2.82 9.04
CA LEU A 136 2.36 1.96 9.34
C LEU A 136 2.01 0.99 10.47
N HIS A 137 2.32 -0.29 10.29
CA HIS A 137 2.34 -1.27 11.36
C HIS A 137 3.59 -1.03 12.23
N VAL A 138 3.40 -0.69 13.50
CA VAL A 138 4.48 -0.16 14.34
C VAL A 138 5.54 -1.22 14.65
N SER A 139 5.14 -2.46 14.93
CA SER A 139 6.07 -3.50 15.36
C SER A 139 7.06 -3.91 14.27
N THR A 140 6.60 -3.97 13.01
CA THR A 140 7.43 -4.38 11.85
C THR A 140 7.90 -3.23 10.98
N ARG A 141 7.47 -1.98 11.27
CA ARG A 141 7.68 -0.81 10.41
C ARG A 141 7.20 -1.02 8.96
N LEU A 142 6.17 -1.84 8.78
CA LEU A 142 5.60 -2.12 7.46
C LEU A 142 4.57 -1.06 7.11
N TRP A 143 4.72 -0.39 5.96
CA TRP A 143 3.68 0.48 5.43
C TRP A 143 2.47 -0.38 5.01
N LEU A 144 1.32 -0.12 5.59
CA LEU A 144 0.07 -0.85 5.32
C LEU A 144 -0.66 -0.28 4.10
N GLY A 145 -0.49 1.02 3.85
CA GLY A 145 -1.05 1.67 2.68
C GLY A 145 -0.85 3.18 2.72
N ALA A 146 -1.13 3.79 1.57
CA ALA A 146 -1.14 5.22 1.39
C ALA A 146 -2.29 5.63 0.45
N THR A 147 -2.73 6.87 0.59
CA THR A 147 -3.77 7.50 -0.24
C THR A 147 -3.38 8.95 -0.48
N VAL A 148 -3.71 9.48 -1.66
CA VAL A 148 -3.36 10.84 -2.08
C VAL A 148 -4.63 11.57 -2.50
N SER A 149 -4.80 12.79 -2.03
CA SER A 149 -5.93 13.65 -2.39
C SER A 149 -5.49 15.11 -2.47
N ASP A 150 -6.20 15.94 -3.22
CA ASP A 150 -6.05 17.40 -3.19
C ASP A 150 -6.70 18.02 -1.94
N ARG A 151 -7.46 17.24 -1.18
CA ARG A 151 -8.16 17.63 0.05
C ARG A 151 -7.68 16.85 1.26
N ARG A 152 -7.60 17.54 2.41
CA ARG A 152 -7.42 16.92 3.73
C ARG A 152 -8.77 16.75 4.40
N ASP A 153 -9.45 15.65 4.12
CA ASP A 153 -10.80 15.37 4.61
C ASP A 153 -10.96 13.92 5.10
N GLU A 154 -12.18 13.57 5.50
CA GLU A 154 -12.49 12.22 6.00
C GLU A 154 -12.50 11.17 4.88
N THR A 155 -12.72 11.56 3.62
CA THR A 155 -12.77 10.62 2.49
C THR A 155 -11.41 9.98 2.28
N VAL A 156 -10.34 10.79 2.19
CA VAL A 156 -8.97 10.25 2.01
C VAL A 156 -8.57 9.35 3.19
N LEU A 157 -8.95 9.70 4.42
CA LEU A 157 -8.68 8.87 5.59
C LEU A 157 -9.51 7.58 5.61
N THR A 158 -10.76 7.62 5.11
CA THR A 158 -11.61 6.43 5.00
C THR A 158 -11.02 5.44 4.01
N GLU A 159 -10.54 5.91 2.86
CA GLU A 159 -9.82 5.07 1.89
C GLU A 159 -8.54 4.46 2.49
N LEU A 160 -7.77 5.24 3.25
CA LEU A 160 -6.60 4.73 3.97
C LEU A 160 -7.01 3.63 4.97
N MET A 161 -8.03 3.89 5.78
CA MET A 161 -8.49 2.93 6.78
C MET A 161 -9.04 1.65 6.14
N GLN A 162 -9.65 1.72 4.95
CA GLN A 162 -10.06 0.52 4.20
C GLN A 162 -8.84 -0.36 3.85
N LYS A 163 -7.73 0.25 3.42
CA LYS A 163 -6.47 -0.48 3.19
C LYS A 163 -5.95 -1.10 4.50
N VAL A 164 -5.98 -0.37 5.61
CA VAL A 164 -5.57 -0.91 6.92
C VAL A 164 -6.46 -2.06 7.36
N ARG A 165 -7.77 -1.97 7.16
CA ARG A 165 -8.73 -3.04 7.49
C ARG A 165 -8.48 -4.31 6.66
N ALA A 166 -8.12 -4.18 5.38
CA ALA A 166 -7.72 -5.33 4.57
C ALA A 166 -6.48 -6.05 5.14
N CYS A 167 -5.62 -5.33 5.85
CA CYS A 167 -4.45 -5.88 6.53
C CYS A 167 -4.75 -6.43 7.94
N ALA A 168 -5.94 -6.20 8.51
CA ALA A 168 -6.21 -6.45 9.93
C ALA A 168 -7.06 -7.70 10.17
N LEU A 169 -6.65 -8.55 11.10
CA LEU A 169 -7.56 -9.48 11.77
C LEU A 169 -8.43 -8.72 12.78
N CYS A 170 -9.64 -9.22 13.03
CA CYS A 170 -10.53 -8.70 14.08
C CYS A 170 -9.97 -9.08 15.47
N ARG A 171 -9.01 -8.29 15.94
CA ARG A 171 -8.25 -8.42 17.19
C ARG A 171 -8.13 -7.03 17.84
N PRO A 172 -7.78 -6.95 19.14
CA PRO A 172 -7.50 -5.67 19.78
C PRO A 172 -6.49 -4.85 18.96
N LEU A 173 -6.84 -3.60 18.68
CA LEU A 173 -6.06 -2.76 17.78
C LEU A 173 -6.00 -1.33 18.31
N LEU A 174 -4.78 -0.83 18.48
CA LEU A 174 -4.51 0.57 18.83
C LEU A 174 -4.16 1.38 17.58
N PHE A 175 -4.92 2.45 17.35
CA PHE A 175 -4.55 3.50 16.43
C PHE A 175 -3.82 4.62 17.15
N CYS A 176 -2.67 5.03 16.62
CA CYS A 176 -1.97 6.25 17.00
C CYS A 176 -2.02 7.21 15.83
N VAL A 177 -2.74 8.32 16.00
CA VAL A 177 -2.99 9.30 14.95
C VAL A 177 -2.69 10.72 15.46
N ASP A 178 -2.63 11.68 14.55
CA ASP A 178 -2.48 13.09 14.92
C ASP A 178 -3.80 13.66 15.52
N GLY A 179 -3.83 14.97 15.75
CA GLY A 179 -4.99 15.67 16.28
C GLY A 179 -6.14 15.87 15.29
N PHE A 180 -6.05 15.37 14.06
CA PHE A 180 -7.08 15.59 13.04
C PHE A 180 -8.35 14.80 13.35
N ARG A 181 -9.44 15.53 13.60
CA ARG A 181 -10.74 14.95 14.01
C ARG A 181 -11.30 13.90 13.05
N ALA A 182 -10.96 14.00 11.76
CA ALA A 182 -11.50 13.12 10.73
C ALA A 182 -11.02 11.66 10.89
N TYR A 183 -9.89 11.42 11.57
CA TYR A 183 -9.44 10.06 11.89
C TYR A 183 -10.48 9.26 12.66
N LEU A 184 -11.17 9.88 13.64
CA LEU A 184 -12.18 9.20 14.43
C LEU A 184 -13.32 8.72 13.55
N GLY A 185 -13.87 9.62 12.71
CA GLY A 185 -14.93 9.29 11.76
C GLY A 185 -14.53 8.17 10.80
N ALA A 186 -13.35 8.26 10.21
CA ALA A 186 -12.81 7.26 9.28
C ALA A 186 -12.61 5.89 9.94
N ILE A 187 -11.97 5.84 11.12
CA ILE A 187 -11.74 4.58 11.86
C ILE A 187 -13.08 3.96 12.25
N HIS A 188 -13.98 4.74 12.85
CA HIS A 188 -15.29 4.25 13.21
C HIS A 188 -16.06 3.73 12.01
N THR A 189 -16.01 4.43 10.87
CA THR A 189 -16.67 4.03 9.61
C THR A 189 -16.17 2.72 9.05
N VAL A 190 -14.86 2.51 9.07
CA VAL A 190 -14.26 1.34 8.44
C VAL A 190 -14.26 0.12 9.36
N PHE A 191 -13.93 0.27 10.64
CA PHE A 191 -13.77 -0.84 11.59
C PHE A 191 -15.11 -1.26 12.21
N ARG A 192 -15.97 -1.79 11.33
CA ARG A 192 -17.26 -2.40 11.64
C ARG A 192 -17.40 -3.73 10.93
N GLU A 193 -18.31 -4.56 11.42
CA GLU A 193 -18.69 -5.82 10.79
C GLU A 193 -20.21 -5.98 10.69
N PRO A 194 -20.71 -6.65 9.64
CA PRO A 194 -22.13 -6.95 9.53
C PRO A 194 -22.55 -7.95 10.59
N VAL A 195 -23.64 -7.67 11.29
CA VAL A 195 -24.30 -8.62 12.19
C VAL A 195 -25.25 -9.46 11.36
N PRO A 196 -25.00 -10.77 11.16
CA PRO A 196 -25.85 -11.60 10.34
C PRO A 196 -27.26 -11.66 10.91
N THR A 197 -28.25 -11.24 10.12
CA THR A 197 -29.67 -11.37 10.46
C THR A 197 -30.31 -12.39 9.53
N ARG A 198 -31.19 -13.25 10.04
CA ARG A 198 -31.99 -14.19 9.22
C ARG A 198 -33.08 -13.49 8.37
N ARG A 199 -32.99 -12.17 8.19
CA ARG A 199 -33.96 -11.34 7.45
C ARG A 199 -33.31 -10.83 6.18
N LEU A 200 -34.10 -10.73 5.11
CA LEU A 200 -33.72 -10.08 3.87
C LEU A 200 -33.50 -8.58 4.12
N GLY A 201 -32.40 -8.03 3.63
CA GLY A 201 -32.05 -6.61 3.77
C GLY A 201 -30.58 -6.35 4.10
N ARG A 202 -30.19 -5.08 4.11
CA ARG A 202 -28.82 -4.67 4.47
C ARG A 202 -28.57 -4.99 5.95
N PRO A 203 -27.53 -5.78 6.29
CA PRO A 203 -27.22 -6.09 7.67
C PRO A 203 -26.90 -4.83 8.48
N ARG A 204 -27.30 -4.81 9.76
CA ARG A 204 -26.82 -3.80 10.71
C ARG A 204 -25.32 -3.99 10.91
N LEU A 205 -24.56 -2.89 10.92
CA LEU A 205 -23.13 -2.92 11.20
C LEU A 205 -22.90 -2.67 12.71
N ARG A 206 -22.04 -3.49 13.34
CA ARG A 206 -21.52 -3.24 14.69
C ARG A 206 -20.04 -2.84 14.63
N PRO A 207 -19.57 -1.89 15.46
CA PRO A 207 -18.13 -1.62 15.59
C PRO A 207 -17.35 -2.88 16.00
N TRP A 208 -16.07 -2.94 15.65
CA TRP A 208 -15.16 -3.93 16.22
C TRP A 208 -14.96 -3.68 17.72
N ASP A 209 -14.87 -4.77 18.46
CA ASP A 209 -14.54 -4.75 19.89
C ASP A 209 -13.04 -4.40 20.05
N ASP A 210 -12.66 -3.80 21.19
CA ASP A 210 -11.27 -3.49 21.56
C ASP A 210 -10.46 -2.61 20.58
N ILE A 211 -11.14 -1.77 19.79
CA ILE A 211 -10.50 -0.66 19.08
C ILE A 211 -10.16 0.45 20.07
N HIS A 212 -8.89 0.81 20.13
CA HIS A 212 -8.35 1.91 20.93
C HIS A 212 -7.84 3.01 20.01
N ILE A 213 -8.04 4.27 20.37
CA ILE A 213 -7.55 5.40 19.59
C ILE A 213 -6.84 6.39 20.50
N ALA A 214 -5.54 6.55 20.26
CA ALA A 214 -4.71 7.57 20.86
C ALA A 214 -4.43 8.70 19.85
N GLN A 215 -4.56 9.94 20.31
CA GLN A 215 -4.24 11.13 19.52
C GLN A 215 -3.02 11.85 20.08
N VAL A 216 -2.17 12.28 19.17
CA VAL A 216 -1.05 13.19 19.42
C VAL A 216 -1.47 14.60 18.98
N VAL A 217 -1.79 15.45 19.95
CA VAL A 217 -2.24 16.83 19.72
C VAL A 217 -1.05 17.77 19.92
N LYS A 218 -0.59 18.39 18.82
CA LYS A 218 0.45 19.41 18.84
C LYS A 218 -0.15 20.74 19.32
N GLN A 219 0.45 21.35 20.32
CA GLN A 219 0.11 22.68 20.81
C GLN A 219 1.00 23.70 20.10
N TYR A 220 0.39 24.65 19.41
CA TYR A 220 1.11 25.67 18.65
C TYR A 220 0.99 27.04 19.29
N ALA A 221 2.07 27.82 19.27
CA ALA A 221 2.03 29.26 19.42
C ALA A 221 2.98 29.90 18.42
N HIS A 222 2.56 31.01 17.80
CA HIS A 222 3.37 31.75 16.83
C HIS A 222 3.97 30.88 15.71
N GLY A 223 3.25 29.83 15.27
CA GLY A 223 3.71 28.92 14.21
C GLY A 223 4.71 27.84 14.66
N HIS A 224 5.10 27.81 15.94
CA HIS A 224 5.99 26.81 16.51
C HIS A 224 5.23 25.82 17.38
N VAL A 225 5.65 24.56 17.38
CA VAL A 225 5.16 23.55 18.32
C VAL A 225 5.77 23.83 19.68
N LEU A 226 4.94 24.21 20.66
CA LEU A 226 5.36 24.45 22.05
C LEU A 226 5.31 23.18 22.90
N GLY A 227 4.47 22.22 22.52
CA GLY A 227 4.22 21.04 23.32
C GLY A 227 3.41 20.00 22.56
N VAL A 228 3.44 18.78 23.08
CA VAL A 228 2.70 17.65 22.53
C VAL A 228 1.88 17.03 23.64
N MET A 229 0.56 17.08 23.51
CA MET A 229 -0.37 16.40 24.39
C MET A 229 -0.77 15.06 23.77
N ARG A 230 -0.66 14.00 24.55
CA ARG A 230 -1.15 12.67 24.15
C ARG A 230 -2.44 12.41 24.92
N ARG A 231 -3.50 12.00 24.23
CA ARG A 231 -4.77 11.65 24.86
C ARG A 231 -5.36 10.39 24.25
N ILE A 232 -6.08 9.62 25.06
CA ILE A 232 -6.87 8.48 24.60
C ILE A 232 -8.29 8.99 24.37
N VAL A 233 -8.78 8.79 23.16
CA VAL A 233 -10.12 9.26 22.74
C VAL A 233 -11.13 8.13 22.73
N GLN A 234 -10.65 6.90 22.54
CA GLN A 234 -11.46 5.69 22.65
C GLN A 234 -10.64 4.58 23.30
N GLY A 235 -11.31 3.84 24.19
CA GLY A 235 -10.70 2.80 25.01
C GLY A 235 -10.22 3.36 26.35
N THR A 236 -9.93 2.45 27.28
CA THR A 236 -9.27 2.82 28.54
C THR A 236 -7.77 2.84 28.34
N GLU A 237 -7.06 3.50 29.26
CA GLU A 237 -5.60 3.45 29.30
C GLU A 237 -5.16 1.98 29.36
N PRO A 238 -4.40 1.46 28.36
CA PRO A 238 -4.09 0.05 28.31
C PRO A 238 -3.29 -0.35 29.55
N ARG A 239 -3.72 -1.42 30.20
CA ARG A 239 -2.96 -2.18 31.20
C ARG A 239 -1.75 -2.84 30.50
N SER A 240 -0.78 -2.06 30.07
CA SER A 240 0.57 -2.54 29.82
C SER A 240 1.52 -1.36 29.66
N THR A 241 2.41 -1.25 30.63
CA THR A 241 3.57 -0.36 30.71
C THR A 241 4.52 -0.48 29.50
N ALA A 242 4.30 -1.45 28.61
CA ALA A 242 4.99 -1.61 27.32
C ALA A 242 4.48 -0.64 26.22
N TRP A 243 3.20 -0.24 26.22
CA TRP A 243 2.62 0.64 25.18
C TRP A 243 3.03 2.10 25.33
N TYR A 244 3.26 2.54 26.57
CA TYR A 244 3.76 3.88 26.88
C TYR A 244 5.22 4.11 26.43
N LYS A 245 6.03 3.05 26.31
CA LYS A 245 7.44 3.17 25.86
C LYS A 245 7.57 3.49 24.36
N LEU A 246 6.62 3.04 23.53
CA LEU A 246 6.64 3.31 22.08
C LEU A 246 6.15 4.71 21.69
N LEU A 247 5.39 5.39 22.56
CA LEU A 247 5.04 6.81 22.41
C LEU A 247 6.21 7.77 22.74
N ARG A 248 7.34 7.25 23.24
CA ARG A 248 8.59 7.99 23.55
C ARG A 248 9.72 7.78 22.52
N VAL A 249 9.44 7.28 21.31
CA VAL A 249 10.46 7.30 20.24
C VAL A 249 10.44 8.68 19.57
N THR A 250 10.89 9.71 20.29
CA THR A 250 11.30 11.04 19.81
C THR A 250 11.93 11.77 21.00
N GLU A 251 13.06 11.24 21.46
CA GLU A 251 14.13 12.04 22.09
C GLU A 251 15.38 11.84 21.23
#